data_AF-A0A7R9WSL8-F1
#
_entry.id   AF-A0A7R9WSL8-F1
#
_cell.length_a   1.000
_cell.length_b   1.000
_cell.length_c   1.000
_cell.angle_alpha   90.00
_cell.angle_beta   90.00
_cell.angle_gamma   90.00
#
_symmetry.space_group_name_H-M   'P 1'
#
loop_
_entity.id
_entity.type
_entity.pdbx_description
1 polymer ?
#
loop_
_entity_poly.entity_id
_entity_poly.type
_entity_poly.pdbx_seq_one_letter_code
_entity_poly.pdbx_strand_id
1 'polypeptide(L)'
;DIKTMKEYFAGIAPEFPSLNRGIDNEFEVLETVYELVAIAAGVSQSSTRDFILFLQKRVRNIPITKFVVGDLWHLVNPKEEKGIYELIDSMEDELKAIAPTDEQAISAAGDRMAVPGLRLDQELARLCTESKRNRPGLKKTAMEQADVMLNRWRETWSDLVDGENKE
;
A
#
# COMPACT_ATOMS: atom_id res chain seq x y z
N ASP A 1 -6.98 -16.65 11.42
CA ASP A 1 -5.58 -16.21 11.58
C ASP A 1 -5.42 -15.01 12.49
N ILE A 2 -5.95 -13.81 12.14
CA ILE A 2 -5.85 -12.61 12.99
C ILE A 2 -6.30 -12.88 14.44
N LYS A 3 -7.48 -13.50 14.62
CA LYS A 3 -7.99 -13.91 15.94
C LYS A 3 -7.03 -14.83 16.70
N THR A 4 -6.49 -15.84 16.02
CA THR A 4 -5.54 -16.81 16.60
C THR A 4 -4.26 -16.12 17.06
N MET A 5 -3.74 -15.17 16.26
CA MET A 5 -2.59 -14.36 16.63
C MET A 5 -2.91 -13.46 17.84
N LYS A 6 -4.07 -12.81 17.86
CA LYS A 6 -4.51 -11.96 18.97
C LYS A 6 -4.62 -12.76 20.28
N GLU A 7 -5.19 -13.96 20.23
CA GLU A 7 -5.29 -14.88 21.37
C GLU A 7 -3.91 -15.32 21.88
N TYR A 8 -2.96 -15.60 20.98
CA TYR A 8 -1.59 -15.91 21.34
C TYR A 8 -0.92 -14.75 22.11
N PHE A 9 -0.98 -13.53 21.58
CA PHE A 9 -0.38 -12.37 22.23
C PHE A 9 -1.06 -12.01 23.56
N ALA A 10 -2.38 -12.18 23.65
CA ALA A 10 -3.12 -12.02 24.90
C ALA A 10 -2.69 -13.06 25.95
N GLY A 11 -2.37 -14.29 25.54
CA GLY A 11 -1.90 -15.36 26.42
C GLY A 11 -0.55 -15.09 27.08
N ILE A 12 0.35 -14.37 26.40
CA ILE A 12 1.69 -14.00 26.94
C ILE A 12 1.72 -12.63 27.62
N ALA A 13 0.64 -11.84 27.50
CA ALA A 13 0.54 -10.53 28.11
C ALA A 13 0.68 -10.49 29.66
N PRO A 14 0.31 -11.54 30.43
CA PRO A 14 0.59 -11.59 31.87
C PRO A 14 2.09 -11.53 32.20
N GLU A 15 2.96 -12.09 31.35
CA GLU A 15 4.41 -12.06 31.51
C GLU A 15 5.02 -10.73 31.06
N PHE A 16 4.36 -10.06 30.12
CA PHE A 16 4.80 -8.78 29.56
C PHE A 16 3.66 -7.75 29.53
N PRO A 17 3.37 -7.08 30.66
CA PRO A 17 2.20 -6.20 30.78
C PRO A 17 2.17 -5.01 29.81
N SER A 18 3.33 -4.62 29.26
CA SER A 18 3.44 -3.58 28.23
C SER A 18 2.75 -3.98 26.92
N LEU A 19 2.64 -5.28 26.61
CA LEU A 19 1.98 -5.78 25.40
C LEU A 19 0.47 -5.49 25.38
N ASN A 20 -0.20 -5.49 26.53
CA ASN A 20 -1.65 -5.23 26.61
C ASN A 20 -2.05 -3.90 25.96
N ARG A 21 -1.17 -2.88 26.02
CA ARG A 21 -1.45 -1.58 25.41
C ARG A 21 -1.27 -1.58 23.89
N GLY A 22 -0.43 -2.46 23.36
CA GLY A 22 -0.12 -2.56 21.94
C GLY A 22 -1.08 -3.48 21.20
N ILE A 23 -1.46 -4.61 21.80
CA ILE A 23 -2.24 -5.67 21.14
C ILE A 23 -3.51 -5.12 20.50
N ASP A 24 -4.38 -4.43 21.24
CA ASP A 24 -5.63 -3.96 20.65
C ASP A 24 -5.40 -2.95 19.52
N ASN A 25 -4.42 -2.06 19.67
CA ASN A 25 -4.11 -1.05 18.67
C ASN A 25 -3.52 -1.66 17.38
N GLU A 26 -2.55 -2.56 17.50
CA GLU A 26 -1.88 -3.18 16.36
C GLU A 26 -2.82 -4.14 15.61
N PHE A 27 -3.64 -4.91 16.35
CA PHE A 27 -4.60 -5.81 15.74
C PHE A 27 -5.75 -5.07 15.06
N GLU A 28 -6.17 -3.90 15.55
CA GLU A 28 -7.16 -3.07 14.87
C GLU A 28 -6.64 -2.52 13.54
N VAL A 29 -5.35 -2.15 13.46
CA VAL A 29 -4.72 -1.77 12.19
C VAL A 29 -4.68 -2.96 11.23
N LEU A 30 -4.31 -4.14 11.73
CA LEU A 30 -4.27 -5.36 10.91
C LEU A 30 -5.66 -5.75 10.38
N GLU A 31 -6.70 -5.64 11.22
CA GLU A 31 -8.10 -5.84 10.82
C GLU A 31 -8.54 -4.82 9.77
N THR A 32 -8.12 -3.56 9.91
CA THR A 32 -8.39 -2.50 8.92
C THR A 32 -7.75 -2.82 7.56
N VAL A 33 -6.49 -3.25 7.55
CA VAL A 33 -5.77 -3.64 6.32
C VAL A 33 -6.43 -4.87 5.68
N TYR A 34 -6.77 -5.87 6.49
CA TYR A 34 -7.46 -7.06 6.00
C TYR A 34 -8.81 -6.71 5.36
N GLU A 35 -9.60 -5.85 5.99
CA GLU A 35 -10.90 -5.46 5.45
C GLU A 35 -10.73 -4.68 4.13
N LEU A 36 -9.76 -3.77 4.04
CA LEU A 36 -9.44 -3.07 2.80
C LEU A 36 -9.09 -4.04 1.66
N VAL A 37 -8.32 -5.10 1.95
CA VAL A 37 -8.04 -6.18 0.99
C VAL A 37 -9.31 -6.94 0.61
N ALA A 38 -10.18 -7.25 1.57
CA ALA A 38 -11.44 -7.95 1.32
C ALA A 38 -12.40 -7.11 0.46
N ILE A 39 -12.46 -5.79 0.68
CA ILE A 39 -13.21 -4.84 -0.13
C ILE A 39 -12.61 -4.79 -1.56
N ALA A 40 -11.29 -4.62 -1.68
CA ALA A 40 -10.62 -4.58 -2.98
C ALA A 40 -10.85 -5.87 -3.80
N ALA A 41 -10.93 -7.03 -3.13
CA ALA A 41 -11.23 -8.32 -3.74
C ALA A 41 -12.72 -8.52 -4.09
N GLY A 42 -13.60 -7.59 -3.71
CA GLY A 42 -15.06 -7.71 -3.90
C GLY A 42 -15.73 -8.73 -2.98
N VAL A 43 -15.04 -9.17 -1.92
CA VAL A 43 -15.56 -10.15 -0.95
C VAL A 43 -16.35 -9.45 0.15
N SER A 44 -15.98 -8.20 0.49
CA SER A 44 -16.68 -7.39 1.48
C SER A 44 -17.56 -6.33 0.83
N GLN A 45 -18.71 -6.05 1.47
CA GLN A 45 -19.64 -4.96 1.13
C GLN A 45 -19.45 -3.74 2.06
N SER A 46 -18.43 -3.77 2.90
CA SER A 46 -18.07 -2.66 3.78
C SER A 46 -17.70 -1.42 2.97
N SER A 47 -17.93 -0.24 3.56
CA SER A 47 -17.58 1.04 2.94
C SER A 47 -16.06 1.20 2.87
N THR A 48 -15.51 1.27 1.65
CA THR A 48 -14.10 1.59 1.41
C THR A 48 -13.68 2.87 2.13
N ARG A 49 -14.55 3.89 2.06
CA ARG A 49 -14.35 5.20 2.67
C ARG A 49 -14.13 5.10 4.17
N ASP A 50 -14.96 4.34 4.88
CA ASP A 50 -14.88 4.25 6.34
C ASP A 50 -13.57 3.61 6.80
N PHE A 51 -13.11 2.58 6.08
CA PHE A 51 -11.86 1.89 6.40
C PHE A 51 -10.61 2.71 6.03
N ILE A 52 -10.67 3.55 4.99
CA ILE A 52 -9.62 4.55 4.73
C ILE A 52 -9.56 5.57 5.89
N LEU A 53 -10.71 6.03 6.39
CA LEU A 53 -10.76 6.94 7.53
C LEU A 53 -10.22 6.28 8.82
N PHE A 54 -10.53 5.01 9.07
CA PHE A 54 -9.96 4.26 10.20
C PHE A 54 -8.45 4.10 10.09
N LEU A 55 -7.94 3.79 8.90
CA LEU A 55 -6.50 3.72 8.66
C LEU A 55 -5.84 5.08 8.92
N GLN A 56 -6.44 6.18 8.43
CA GLN A 56 -5.92 7.53 8.64
C GLN A 56 -5.88 7.94 10.11
N LYS A 57 -6.85 7.54 10.95
CA LYS A 57 -6.82 7.82 12.40
C LYS A 57 -5.58 7.25 13.09
N ARG A 58 -5.09 6.11 12.56
CA ARG A 58 -3.96 5.36 13.11
C ARG A 58 -2.63 5.82 12.53
N VAL A 59 -2.55 5.95 11.21
CA VAL A 59 -1.34 6.36 10.49
C VAL A 59 -1.05 7.85 10.68
N ARG A 60 -2.09 8.69 10.74
CA ARG A 60 -2.02 10.15 10.88
C ARG A 60 -1.12 10.84 9.85
N ASN A 61 -1.06 10.27 8.65
CA ASN A 61 -0.28 10.78 7.55
C ASN A 61 -1.00 10.47 6.24
N ILE A 62 -1.61 11.49 5.65
CA ILE A 62 -2.46 11.35 4.46
C ILE A 62 -1.67 10.75 3.28
N PRO A 63 -0.45 11.23 2.95
CA PRO A 63 0.38 10.58 1.94
C PRO A 63 0.60 9.08 2.19
N ILE A 64 0.98 8.68 3.41
CA ILE A 64 1.23 7.26 3.73
C ILE A 64 -0.07 6.45 3.59
N THR A 65 -1.18 6.95 4.14
CA THR A 65 -2.50 6.30 3.98
C THR A 65 -2.86 6.13 2.50
N LYS A 66 -2.66 7.18 1.69
CA LYS A 66 -2.90 7.15 0.25
C LYS A 66 -2.09 6.06 -0.44
N PHE A 67 -0.80 5.95 -0.10
CA PHE A 67 0.09 4.97 -0.70
C PHE A 67 -0.20 3.55 -0.24
N VAL A 68 -0.45 3.32 1.04
CA VAL A 68 -0.81 2.00 1.56
C VAL A 68 -2.08 1.50 0.88
N VAL A 69 -3.13 2.32 0.82
CA VAL A 69 -4.40 1.92 0.19
C VAL A 69 -4.22 1.70 -1.31
N GLY A 70 -3.47 2.57 -1.99
CA GLY A 70 -3.13 2.40 -3.40
C GLY A 70 -2.40 1.07 -3.67
N ASP A 71 -1.38 0.75 -2.86
CA ASP A 71 -0.60 -0.49 -2.98
C ASP A 71 -1.48 -1.73 -2.72
N LEU A 72 -2.42 -1.67 -1.76
CA LEU A 72 -3.38 -2.77 -1.53
C LEU A 72 -4.27 -3.00 -2.75
N TRP A 73 -4.78 -1.93 -3.37
CA TRP A 73 -5.58 -2.04 -4.60
C TRP A 73 -4.73 -2.52 -5.78
N HIS A 74 -3.50 -2.04 -5.91
CA HIS A 74 -2.57 -2.50 -6.93
C HIS A 74 -2.33 -4.02 -6.84
N LEU A 75 -2.19 -4.56 -5.62
CA LEU A 75 -1.97 -5.98 -5.38
C LEU A 75 -3.21 -6.84 -5.67
N VAL A 76 -4.41 -6.35 -5.35
CA VAL A 76 -5.64 -7.17 -5.34
C VAL A 76 -6.50 -6.93 -6.57
N ASN A 77 -6.69 -5.67 -6.95
CA ASN A 77 -7.53 -5.25 -8.06
C ASN A 77 -6.92 -4.01 -8.77
N PRO A 78 -5.85 -4.20 -9.57
CA PRO A 78 -5.10 -3.10 -10.17
C PRO A 78 -5.92 -2.27 -11.16
N LYS A 79 -7.04 -2.80 -11.67
CA LYS A 79 -7.92 -2.07 -12.60
C LYS A 79 -8.61 -0.87 -11.94
N GLU A 80 -8.93 -1.00 -10.65
CA GLU A 80 -9.63 0.03 -9.87
C GLU A 80 -8.66 0.92 -9.07
N GLU A 81 -7.35 0.75 -9.24
CA GLU A 81 -6.33 1.50 -8.50
C GLU A 81 -6.45 3.02 -8.75
N LYS A 82 -6.73 3.42 -9.98
CA LYS A 82 -6.92 4.84 -10.30
C LYS A 82 -8.13 5.42 -9.55
N GLY A 83 -9.23 4.67 -9.52
CA GLY A 83 -10.45 5.07 -8.81
C GLY A 83 -10.23 5.22 -7.30
N ILE A 84 -9.37 4.39 -6.70
CA ILE A 84 -9.08 4.52 -5.27
C ILE A 84 -8.27 5.78 -4.95
N TYR A 85 -7.33 6.17 -5.80
CA TYR A 85 -6.59 7.43 -5.63
C TYR A 85 -7.51 8.65 -5.78
N GLU A 86 -8.40 8.65 -6.78
CA GLU A 86 -9.39 9.70 -6.97
C GLU A 86 -10.36 9.80 -5.78
N LEU A 87 -10.77 8.65 -5.23
CA LEU A 87 -11.59 8.61 -4.01
C LEU A 87 -10.86 9.28 -2.84
N ILE A 88 -9.61 8.91 -2.58
CA ILE A 88 -8.80 9.44 -1.48
C ILE A 88 -8.58 10.95 -1.63
N ASP A 89 -8.30 11.40 -2.85
CA ASP A 89 -8.15 12.83 -3.17
C ASP A 89 -9.46 13.59 -2.95
N SER A 90 -10.62 13.00 -3.27
CA SER A 90 -11.92 13.62 -3.02
C SER A 90 -12.28 13.79 -1.53
N MET A 91 -11.63 13.02 -0.65
CA MET A 91 -11.87 13.03 0.80
C MET A 91 -10.71 13.59 1.61
N GLU A 92 -9.77 14.30 0.97
CA GLU A 92 -8.58 14.87 1.63
C GLU A 92 -8.95 15.77 2.82
N ASP A 93 -10.00 16.58 2.70
CA ASP A 93 -10.47 17.46 3.78
C ASP A 93 -11.00 16.69 4.98
N GLU A 94 -11.66 15.55 4.76
CA GLU A 94 -12.14 14.67 5.82
C GLU A 94 -10.98 13.96 6.51
N LEU A 95 -9.99 13.51 5.73
CA LEU A 95 -8.77 12.90 6.26
C LEU A 95 -8.00 13.89 7.14
N LYS A 96 -7.93 15.16 6.75
CA LYS A 96 -7.34 16.25 7.55
C LYS A 96 -8.14 16.51 8.82
N ALA A 97 -9.47 16.53 8.75
CA ALA A 97 -10.33 16.77 9.91
C ALA A 97 -10.24 15.64 10.95
N ILE A 98 -10.09 14.40 10.50
CA ILE A 98 -10.06 13.21 11.36
C ILE A 98 -8.72 13.01 12.07
N ALA A 99 -7.62 13.28 11.37
CA ALA A 99 -6.28 13.27 11.93
C ALA A 99 -5.47 14.39 11.27
N PRO A 100 -5.39 15.59 11.89
CA PRO A 100 -4.60 16.67 11.35
C PRO A 100 -3.16 16.19 11.23
N THR A 101 -2.63 16.25 10.02
CA THR A 101 -1.30 15.73 9.73
C THR A 101 -0.28 16.72 10.28
N ASP A 102 0.65 16.22 11.10
CA ASP A 102 1.76 17.03 11.60
C ASP A 102 2.62 17.49 10.41
N GLU A 103 2.86 18.80 10.27
CA GLU A 103 3.63 19.37 9.15
C GLU A 103 5.04 18.76 9.07
N GLN A 104 5.62 18.35 10.20
CA GLN A 104 6.88 17.61 10.24
C GLN A 104 6.77 16.21 9.65
N ALA A 105 5.63 15.53 9.86
CA ALA A 105 5.35 14.22 9.29
C ALA A 105 5.04 14.29 7.78
N ILE A 106 4.44 15.39 7.30
CA ILE A 106 4.26 15.65 5.86
C ILE A 106 5.63 15.85 5.19
N SER A 107 6.51 16.65 5.79
CA SER A 107 7.86 16.88 5.23
C SER A 107 8.68 15.58 5.16
N ALA A 108 8.50 14.66 6.10
CA ALA A 108 9.14 13.34 6.09
C ALA A 108 8.51 12.36 5.07
N ALA A 109 7.20 12.48 4.80
CA ALA A 109 6.47 11.59 3.89
C ALA A 109 6.42 12.08 2.43
N GLY A 110 6.54 13.39 2.20
CA GLY A 110 6.76 13.98 0.88
C GLY A 110 8.06 13.49 0.25
N ASP A 111 9.00 13.06 1.10
CA ASP A 111 10.19 12.34 0.71
C ASP A 111 9.96 10.81 0.80
N ARG A 112 9.09 10.31 -0.08
CA ARG A 112 8.88 8.86 -0.34
C ARG A 112 10.19 8.12 -0.64
N MET A 113 11.29 8.85 -0.90
CA MET A 113 12.66 8.38 -1.13
C MET A 113 13.46 8.14 0.16
N ALA A 114 13.03 8.68 1.31
CA ALA A 114 13.80 8.70 2.55
C ALA A 114 13.44 7.58 3.54
N VAL A 115 12.39 6.79 3.28
CA VAL A 115 11.97 5.69 4.16
C VAL A 115 12.45 4.34 3.57
N PRO A 116 13.54 3.74 4.08
CA PRO A 116 14.05 2.48 3.56
C PRO A 116 13.01 1.36 3.74
N GLY A 117 12.70 0.63 2.67
CA GLY A 117 11.80 -0.53 2.69
C GLY A 117 10.34 -0.27 2.31
N LEU A 118 9.92 0.99 2.13
CA LEU A 118 8.57 1.34 1.66
C LEU A 118 8.47 1.52 0.13
N ARG A 119 9.60 1.39 -0.57
CA ARG A 119 9.72 1.58 -2.01
C ARG A 119 9.55 0.25 -2.73
N LEU A 120 8.31 -0.08 -3.12
CA LEU A 120 8.02 -1.29 -3.87
C LEU A 120 8.84 -1.36 -5.17
N ASP A 121 9.07 -0.23 -5.84
CA ASP A 121 9.93 -0.12 -7.03
C ASP A 121 11.40 -0.48 -6.74
N GLN A 122 11.97 0.05 -5.66
CA GLN A 122 13.34 -0.27 -5.27
C GLN A 122 13.49 -1.67 -4.68
N GLU A 123 12.48 -2.14 -3.96
CA GLU A 123 12.49 -3.47 -3.36
C GLU A 123 12.27 -4.53 -4.43
N LEU A 124 11.41 -4.29 -5.42
CA LEU A 124 11.30 -5.12 -6.62
C LEU A 124 12.59 -5.09 -7.46
N ALA A 125 13.23 -3.93 -7.62
CA ALA A 125 14.53 -3.83 -8.29
C ALA A 125 15.65 -4.56 -7.52
N ARG A 126 15.67 -4.44 -6.18
CA ARG A 126 16.58 -5.15 -5.28
C ARG A 126 16.37 -6.65 -5.37
N LEU A 127 15.13 -7.12 -5.26
CA LEU A 127 14.76 -8.53 -5.38
C LEU A 127 15.06 -9.08 -6.78
N CYS A 128 14.90 -8.27 -7.84
CA CYS A 128 15.33 -8.64 -9.20
C CYS A 128 16.86 -8.76 -9.31
N THR A 129 17.61 -7.95 -8.57
CA THR A 129 19.09 -7.97 -8.55
C THR A 129 19.64 -9.13 -7.69
N GLU A 130 18.97 -9.44 -6.57
CA GLU A 130 19.34 -10.51 -5.63
C GLU A 130 18.92 -11.89 -6.11
N SER A 131 17.81 -11.97 -6.85
CA SER A 131 17.39 -13.18 -7.55
C SER A 131 18.38 -13.47 -8.68
N LYS A 132 19.40 -14.30 -8.40
CA LYS A 132 20.34 -14.88 -9.38
C LYS A 132 19.67 -15.78 -10.44
N ARG A 133 18.39 -15.58 -10.75
CA ARG A 133 17.76 -16.14 -11.94
C ARG A 133 18.33 -15.42 -13.15
N ASN A 134 19.39 -15.99 -13.73
CA ASN A 134 19.91 -15.63 -15.04
C ASN A 134 18.74 -15.63 -16.04
N ARG A 135 18.14 -14.47 -16.30
CA ARG A 135 17.31 -14.28 -17.48
C ARG A 135 18.26 -14.30 -18.69
N PRO A 136 18.07 -15.18 -19.69
CA PRO A 136 18.98 -15.27 -20.81
C PRO A 136 19.04 -13.93 -21.57
N GLY A 137 20.24 -13.37 -21.73
CA GLY A 137 20.51 -12.27 -22.68
C GLY A 137 20.76 -10.86 -22.12
N LEU A 138 20.76 -10.62 -20.80
CA LEU A 138 20.92 -9.26 -20.26
C LEU A 138 22.25 -9.03 -19.53
N LYS A 139 23.26 -8.54 -20.26
CA LYS A 139 24.34 -7.70 -19.70
C LYS A 139 23.97 -6.22 -19.89
N LYS A 140 22.96 -5.74 -19.17
CA LYS A 140 22.62 -4.32 -19.10
C LYS A 140 22.54 -3.88 -17.65
N THR A 141 22.98 -2.66 -17.37
CA THR A 141 22.98 -2.09 -16.02
C THR A 141 21.53 -1.96 -15.49
N ALA A 142 21.34 -2.05 -14.18
CA ALA A 142 20.01 -2.09 -13.56
C ALA A 142 19.10 -0.90 -13.97
N MET A 143 19.70 0.27 -14.19
CA MET A 143 18.99 1.46 -14.64
C MET A 143 18.51 1.35 -16.09
N GLU A 144 19.34 0.79 -16.99
CA GLU A 144 18.93 0.50 -18.37
C GLU A 144 17.85 -0.59 -18.42
N GLN A 145 17.82 -1.51 -17.44
CA GLN A 145 16.75 -2.51 -17.34
C GLN A 145 15.44 -1.90 -16.88
N ALA A 146 15.48 -1.02 -15.88
CA ALA A 146 14.32 -0.29 -15.41
C ALA A 146 13.70 0.55 -16.54
N ASP A 147 14.52 1.30 -17.29
CA ASP A 147 14.05 2.10 -18.42
C ASP A 147 13.48 1.25 -19.56
N VAL A 148 14.11 0.11 -19.89
CA VAL A 148 13.57 -0.79 -20.92
C VAL A 148 12.26 -1.43 -20.48
N MET A 149 12.11 -1.79 -19.20
CA MET A 149 10.85 -2.33 -18.67
C MET A 149 9.76 -1.25 -18.62
N LEU A 150 10.10 -0.04 -18.20
CA LEU A 150 9.17 1.09 -18.16
C LEU A 150 8.71 1.50 -19.56
N ASN A 151 9.61 1.50 -20.55
CA ASN A 151 9.25 1.84 -21.93
C ASN A 151 8.39 0.76 -22.58
N ARG A 152 8.72 -0.53 -22.41
CA ARG A 152 7.84 -1.62 -22.86
C ARG A 152 6.50 -1.62 -22.17
N TRP A 153 6.46 -1.26 -20.88
CA TRP A 153 5.23 -1.13 -20.13
C TRP A 153 4.38 0.03 -20.67
N ARG A 154 4.96 1.18 -20.99
CA ARG A 154 4.27 2.29 -21.66
C ARG A 154 3.75 1.93 -23.05
N GLU A 155 4.52 1.18 -23.84
CA GLU A 155 4.08 0.67 -25.15
C GLU A 155 2.88 -0.27 -25.00
N THR A 156 2.94 -1.21 -24.05
CA THR A 156 1.82 -2.12 -23.74
C THR A 156 0.59 -1.35 -23.25
N TRP A 157 0.80 -0.28 -22.49
CA TRP A 157 -0.27 0.60 -22.01
C TRP A 157 -0.90 1.42 -23.15
N SER A 158 -0.10 1.92 -24.09
CA SER A 158 -0.60 2.62 -25.28
C SER A 158 -1.39 1.67 -26.18
N ASP A 159 -0.91 0.44 -26.39
CA ASP A 159 -1.60 -0.57 -27.20
C ASP A 159 -2.95 -1.01 -26.57
N LEU A 160 -3.04 -1.03 -25.24
CA LEU A 160 -4.29 -1.31 -24.52
C LEU A 160 -5.28 -0.16 -24.61
N VAL A 161 -4.81 1.09 -24.49
CA VAL A 161 -5.64 2.30 -24.58
C VAL A 161 -6.10 2.60 -26.02
N ASP A 162 -5.25 2.33 -27.00
CA ASP A 162 -5.57 2.50 -28.43
C ASP A 162 -6.41 1.33 -28.99
N GLY A 163 -6.41 0.17 -28.31
CA GLY A 163 -7.27 -0.97 -28.61
C GLY A 163 -8.73 -0.78 -28.17
N GLU A 164 -8.97 -0.07 -27.06
CA GLU A 164 -10.33 0.21 -26.56
C GLU A 164 -11.07 1.31 -27.34
N ASN A 165 -10.39 2.12 -28.15
CA ASN A 165 -11.00 3.17 -28.99
C ASN A 165 -11.41 2.70 -30.41
N LYS A 166 -11.36 1.39 -30.69
CA LYS A 166 -11.64 0.82 -32.02
C LYS A 166 -12.79 -0.18 -32.10
N GLU A 167 -13.62 -0.29 -31.06
CA GLU A 167 -14.92 -0.99 -31.12
C GLU A 167 -16.10 -0.02 -31.08
#